data_AF-A0A4S8M5S3-F1
#
_entry.id   AF-A0A4S8M5S3-F1
#
_cell.length_a   1.000
_cell.length_b   1.000
_cell.length_c   1.000
_cell.angle_alpha   90.00
_cell.angle_beta   90.00
_cell.angle_gamma   90.00
#
_symmetry.space_group_name_H-M   'P 1'
#
loop_
_entity.id
_entity.type
_entity.pdbx_description
1 polymer ?
#
loop_
_entity_poly.entity_id
_entity_poly.type
_entity_poly.pdbx_seq_one_letter_code
_entity_poly.pdbx_strand_id
1 'polypeptide(L)'
;AHLRSNYIPSHLERSQIQSNGIEIQKDLENYAREISRLQKILNQLEEERRIVESHAERLAGLVIPIRRLPTEILGEIFDVLCSPKCKFHPVGNDGDLIQRGPLPLQNVALLLSQTCYFWRSVILSRAELW
;
A
#
# COMPACT_ATOMS: atom_id res chain seq x y z
N ALA A 1 -22.82 -4.23 -42.58
CA ALA A 1 -23.90 -4.79 -41.76
C ALA A 1 -25.25 -4.50 -42.42
N HIS A 2 -25.92 -5.55 -42.92
CA HIS A 2 -27.23 -5.48 -43.59
C HIS A 2 -28.40 -5.70 -42.60
N LEU A 3 -28.26 -5.25 -41.36
CA LEU A 3 -29.20 -5.55 -40.26
C LEU A 3 -30.61 -4.96 -40.45
N ARG A 4 -30.85 -4.18 -41.51
CA ARG A 4 -32.14 -3.57 -41.86
C ARG A 4 -32.50 -3.60 -43.35
N SER A 5 -31.78 -4.35 -44.18
CA SER A 5 -32.23 -4.61 -45.56
C SER A 5 -33.02 -5.91 -45.59
N ASN A 6 -34.00 -6.05 -46.48
CA ASN A 6 -34.72 -7.30 -46.80
C ASN A 6 -33.82 -8.38 -47.43
N TYR A 7 -32.53 -8.40 -47.06
CA TYR A 7 -31.54 -9.34 -47.51
C TYR A 7 -31.76 -10.66 -46.79
N ILE A 8 -31.93 -11.71 -47.59
CA ILE A 8 -32.11 -13.08 -47.12
C ILE A 8 -30.86 -13.85 -47.57
N PRO A 9 -29.97 -14.25 -46.65
CA PRO A 9 -28.78 -14.99 -47.03
C PRO A 9 -29.16 -16.36 -47.62
N SER A 10 -28.39 -16.77 -48.63
CA SER A 10 -28.49 -18.08 -49.26
C SER A 10 -28.10 -19.20 -48.29
N HIS A 11 -28.45 -20.45 -48.62
CA HIS A 11 -28.15 -21.61 -47.77
C HIS A 11 -26.64 -21.77 -47.49
N LEU A 12 -25.81 -21.52 -48.49
CA LEU A 12 -24.35 -21.57 -48.37
C LEU A 12 -23.83 -20.47 -47.43
N GLU A 13 -24.30 -19.23 -47.61
CA GLU A 13 -23.93 -18.11 -46.75
C GLU A 13 -24.37 -18.34 -45.29
N ARG A 14 -25.57 -18.88 -45.06
CA ARG A 14 -26.02 -19.25 -43.71
C ARG A 14 -25.11 -20.28 -43.05
N SER A 15 -24.68 -21.28 -43.80
CA SER A 15 -23.79 -22.34 -43.30
C SER A 15 -22.41 -21.77 -42.94
N GLN A 16 -21.88 -20.88 -43.78
CA GLN A 16 -20.61 -20.17 -43.52
C GLN A 16 -20.73 -19.23 -42.31
N ILE A 17 -21.81 -18.45 -42.20
CA ILE A 17 -22.07 -17.57 -41.05
C ILE A 17 -22.14 -18.38 -39.75
N GLN A 18 -22.82 -19.54 -39.76
CA GLN A 18 -22.89 -20.41 -38.59
C GLN A 18 -21.53 -21.01 -38.22
N SER A 19 -20.78 -21.52 -39.19
CA SER A 19 -19.43 -22.07 -38.96
C SER A 19 -18.49 -21.02 -38.36
N ASN A 20 -18.47 -19.82 -38.95
CA ASN A 20 -17.65 -18.71 -38.44
C ASN A 20 -18.11 -18.29 -37.03
N GLY A 21 -19.42 -18.29 -36.77
CA GLY A 21 -19.95 -18.01 -35.44
C GLY A 21 -19.49 -19.01 -34.38
N ILE A 22 -19.43 -20.31 -34.72
CA ILE A 22 -18.93 -21.37 -33.83
C ILE A 22 -17.43 -21.19 -33.55
N GLU A 23 -16.63 -20.88 -34.59
CA GLU A 23 -15.20 -20.64 -34.46
C GLU A 23 -14.90 -19.42 -33.57
N ILE A 24 -15.58 -18.30 -33.82
CA ILE A 24 -15.48 -17.09 -32.99
C ILE A 24 -15.83 -17.39 -31.53
N GLN A 25 -16.90 -18.14 -31.30
CA GLN A 25 -17.32 -18.49 -29.94
C GLN A 25 -16.26 -19.33 -29.22
N LYS A 26 -15.66 -20.30 -29.93
CA LYS A 26 -14.57 -21.13 -29.40
C LYS A 26 -13.34 -20.29 -29.06
N ASP A 27 -12.99 -19.32 -29.90
CA ASP A 27 -11.85 -18.43 -29.64
C ASP A 27 -12.11 -17.53 -28.43
N LEU A 28 -13.32 -16.98 -28.29
CA LEU A 28 -13.71 -16.21 -27.12
C LEU A 28 -13.59 -17.04 -25.82
N GLU A 29 -14.01 -18.30 -25.84
CA GLU A 29 -13.88 -19.20 -24.69
C GLU A 29 -12.41 -19.50 -24.36
N ASN A 30 -11.56 -19.67 -25.37
CA ASN A 30 -10.13 -19.87 -25.19
C ASN A 30 -9.46 -18.62 -24.60
N TYR A 31 -9.79 -17.43 -25.12
CA TYR A 31 -9.29 -16.17 -24.58
C TYR A 31 -9.76 -15.94 -23.14
N ALA A 32 -11.03 -16.20 -22.82
CA ALA A 32 -11.53 -16.08 -21.45
C ALA A 32 -10.80 -17.02 -20.48
N ARG A 33 -10.51 -18.25 -20.90
CA ARG A 33 -9.73 -19.22 -20.11
C ARG A 33 -8.31 -18.72 -19.87
N GLU A 34 -7.66 -18.21 -20.91
CA GLU A 34 -6.27 -17.75 -20.81
C GLU A 34 -6.15 -16.47 -19.97
N ILE A 35 -7.08 -15.52 -20.13
CA ILE A 35 -7.19 -14.34 -19.26
C ILE A 35 -7.33 -14.77 -17.80
N SER A 36 -8.23 -15.72 -17.52
CA SER A 36 -8.43 -16.23 -16.15
C SER A 36 -7.16 -16.88 -15.58
N ARG A 37 -6.41 -17.61 -16.43
CA ARG A 37 -5.14 -18.24 -16.03
C ARG A 37 -4.08 -17.19 -15.71
N LEU A 38 -3.90 -16.20 -16.59
CA LEU A 38 -2.91 -15.13 -16.42
C LEU A 38 -3.24 -14.26 -15.20
N GLN A 39 -4.50 -13.95 -14.95
CA GLN A 39 -4.92 -13.21 -13.75
C GLN A 39 -4.58 -13.96 -12.46
N LYS A 40 -4.75 -15.29 -12.42
CA LYS A 40 -4.34 -16.09 -11.26
C LYS A 40 -2.84 -16.03 -11.01
N ILE A 41 -2.03 -16.14 -12.06
CA ILE A 41 -0.58 -16.06 -11.98
C ILE A 41 -0.14 -14.67 -11.51
N LEU A 42 -0.75 -13.62 -12.06
CA LEU A 42 -0.48 -12.24 -11.66
C LEU A 42 -0.78 -12.05 -10.16
N ASN A 43 -1.96 -12.46 -9.70
CA ASN A 43 -2.34 -12.33 -8.30
C ASN A 43 -1.39 -13.08 -7.37
N GLN A 44 -0.92 -14.27 -7.78
CA GLN A 44 0.07 -15.03 -7.00
C GLN A 44 1.40 -14.28 -6.92
N LEU A 45 1.92 -13.79 -8.04
CA LEU A 45 3.19 -13.05 -8.08
C LEU A 45 3.11 -11.74 -7.29
N GLU A 46 1.98 -11.04 -7.33
CA GLU A 46 1.76 -9.84 -6.52
C GLU A 46 1.77 -10.15 -5.03
N GLU A 47 1.17 -11.27 -4.62
CA GLU A 47 1.20 -11.71 -3.21
C GLU A 47 2.62 -12.06 -2.77
N GLU A 48 3.35 -12.85 -3.57
CA GLU A 48 4.74 -13.18 -3.30
C GLU A 48 5.61 -11.92 -3.22
N ARG A 49 5.40 -10.95 -4.12
CA ARG A 49 6.09 -9.66 -4.09
C ARG A 49 5.83 -8.91 -2.79
N ARG A 50 4.56 -8.80 -2.38
CA ARG A 50 4.17 -8.12 -1.12
C ARG A 50 4.85 -8.75 0.10
N ILE A 51 4.93 -10.07 0.15
CA ILE A 51 5.60 -10.79 1.25
C ILE A 51 7.09 -10.44 1.30
N VAL A 52 7.77 -10.44 0.15
CA VAL A 52 9.20 -10.11 0.06
C VAL A 52 9.46 -8.64 0.40
N GLU A 53 8.64 -7.71 -0.12
CA GLU A 53 8.71 -6.28 0.20
C GLU A 53 8.57 -6.04 1.70
N SER A 54 7.55 -6.63 2.34
CA SER A 54 7.35 -6.53 3.79
C SER A 54 8.55 -7.08 4.58
N HIS A 55 9.13 -8.20 4.14
CA HIS A 55 10.30 -8.76 4.79
C HIS A 55 11.53 -7.85 4.65
N ALA A 56 11.74 -7.29 3.46
CA ALA A 56 12.83 -6.35 3.19
C ALA A 56 12.71 -5.08 4.04
N GLU A 57 11.51 -4.48 4.11
CA GLU A 57 11.24 -3.32 4.96
C GLU A 57 11.51 -3.61 6.44
N ARG A 58 11.09 -4.78 6.93
CA ARG A 58 11.35 -5.20 8.32
C ARG A 58 12.85 -5.32 8.59
N LEU A 59 13.61 -5.92 7.67
CA LEU A 59 15.07 -6.04 7.80
C LEU A 59 15.76 -4.69 7.72
N ALA A 60 15.40 -3.85 6.75
CA ALA A 60 15.89 -2.49 6.64
C ALA A 60 15.64 -1.72 7.94
N GLY A 61 14.42 -1.85 8.49
CA GLY A 61 14.01 -1.32 9.79
C GLY A 61 14.92 -1.69 10.96
N LEU A 62 15.50 -2.90 10.96
CA LEU A 62 16.43 -3.35 12.02
C LEU A 62 17.80 -2.65 11.94
N VAL A 63 18.19 -2.19 10.75
CA VAL A 63 19.49 -1.55 10.52
C VAL A 63 19.40 -0.02 10.70
N ILE A 64 18.19 0.54 10.79
CA ILE A 64 18.00 1.99 10.97
C ILE A 64 18.69 2.47 12.25
N PRO A 65 19.52 3.53 12.17
CA PRO A 65 20.28 4.07 13.31
C PRO A 65 19.43 4.39 14.55
N ILE A 66 18.15 4.72 14.36
CA ILE A 66 17.21 5.07 15.42
C ILE A 66 16.98 3.95 16.45
N ARG A 67 17.22 2.68 16.06
CA ARG A 67 17.17 1.51 16.96
C ARG A 67 18.48 1.25 17.69
N ARG A 68 19.55 1.96 17.34
CA ARG A 68 20.89 1.86 17.94
C ARG A 68 21.23 3.08 18.81
N LEU A 69 20.30 4.01 18.98
CA LEU A 69 20.50 5.15 19.86
C LEU A 69 20.63 4.64 21.30
N PRO A 70 21.70 5.03 22.02
CA PRO A 70 21.77 4.83 23.45
C PRO A 70 20.55 5.46 24.14
N THR A 71 20.15 4.87 25.28
CA THR A 71 18.99 5.32 26.04
C THR A 71 19.13 6.79 26.45
N GLU A 72 20.36 7.25 26.71
CA GLU A 72 20.68 8.63 27.08
C GLU A 72 20.34 9.60 25.95
N ILE A 73 20.79 9.31 24.73
CA ILE A 73 20.52 10.13 23.54
C ILE A 73 19.03 10.12 23.21
N LEU A 74 18.40 8.96 23.35
CA LEU A 74 16.95 8.84 23.16
C LEU A 74 16.18 9.66 24.20
N GLY A 75 16.66 9.69 25.44
CA GLY A 75 16.14 10.53 26.50
C GLY A 75 16.24 12.01 26.17
N GLU A 76 17.41 12.49 25.74
CA GLU A 76 17.61 13.89 25.33
C GLU A 76 16.67 14.30 24.19
N ILE A 77 16.47 13.42 23.21
CA ILE A 77 15.51 13.64 22.13
C ILE A 77 14.10 13.82 22.70
N PHE A 78 13.69 12.98 23.63
CA PHE A 78 12.37 13.08 24.26
C PHE A 78 12.22 14.36 25.10
N ASP A 79 13.25 14.77 25.83
CA ASP A 79 13.23 16.01 26.62
C ASP A 79 13.05 17.24 25.74
N VAL A 80 13.70 17.24 24.57
CA VAL A 80 13.54 18.31 23.58
C VAL A 80 12.14 18.28 22.97
N LEU A 81 11.68 17.12 22.50
CA LEU A 81 10.42 17.01 21.75
C LEU A 81 9.18 17.18 22.65
N CYS A 82 9.22 16.64 23.86
CA CYS A 82 8.15 16.79 24.85
C CYS A 82 8.28 18.10 25.63
N SER A 83 9.22 19.00 25.30
CA SER A 83 9.29 20.31 25.95
C SER A 83 8.14 21.23 25.49
N PRO A 84 7.51 22.03 26.38
CA PRO A 84 6.54 23.05 25.98
C PRO A 84 7.11 24.11 25.04
N LYS A 85 8.44 24.23 25.00
CA LYS A 85 9.16 25.16 24.13
C LYS A 85 9.33 24.62 22.71
N CYS A 86 9.13 23.32 22.50
CA CYS A 86 9.27 22.71 21.19
C CYS A 86 8.00 22.91 20.37
N LYS A 87 8.12 23.67 19.28
CA LYS A 87 7.03 23.88 18.32
C LYS A 87 7.19 22.90 17.16
N PHE A 88 7.05 21.61 17.45
CA PHE A 88 7.10 20.60 16.40
C PHE A 88 5.84 20.70 15.54
N HIS A 89 6.02 21.04 14.26
CA HIS A 89 4.94 21.02 13.27
C HIS A 89 5.13 19.76 12.43
N PRO A 90 4.21 18.79 12.48
CA PRO A 90 4.32 17.61 11.62
C PRO A 90 4.22 18.06 10.16
N VAL A 91 5.29 17.85 9.39
CA VAL A 91 5.28 18.04 7.93
C VAL A 91 4.45 16.91 7.33
N GLY A 92 3.39 17.25 6.60
CA GLY A 92 2.58 16.27 5.88
C GLY A 92 3.33 15.70 4.67
N ASN A 93 2.91 14.52 4.21
CA ASN A 93 3.52 13.85 3.05
C ASN A 93 3.50 14.67 1.74
N ASP A 94 2.68 15.72 1.64
CA ASP A 94 2.53 16.54 0.43
C ASP A 94 3.33 17.85 0.44
N GLY A 95 4.24 18.05 1.40
CA GLY A 95 5.06 19.29 1.47
C GLY A 95 4.28 20.54 1.89
N ASP A 96 2.95 20.46 1.98
CA ASP A 96 2.15 21.45 2.68
C ASP A 96 2.34 21.30 4.20
N LEU A 97 2.79 22.39 4.81
CA LEU A 97 2.79 22.54 6.26
C LEU A 97 1.35 22.38 6.74
N ILE A 98 1.04 21.25 7.37
CA ILE A 98 -0.27 21.05 7.96
C ILE A 98 -0.47 22.20 8.97
N GLN A 99 -1.44 23.08 8.73
CA GLN A 99 -1.84 24.19 9.62
C GLN A 99 -2.45 23.70 10.96
N ARG A 100 -2.10 22.50 11.41
CA ARG A 100 -2.38 22.06 12.77
C ARG A 100 -1.33 22.73 13.64
N GLY A 101 -1.78 23.66 14.49
CA GLY A 101 -0.94 24.32 15.47
C GLY A 101 -0.17 23.33 16.37
N PRO A 102 0.72 23.83 17.25
CA PRO A 102 1.60 22.99 18.05
C PRO A 102 0.81 21.85 18.71
N LEU A 103 1.23 20.61 18.47
CA LEU A 103 0.63 19.46 19.13
C LEU A 103 0.78 19.63 20.65
N PRO A 104 -0.28 19.44 21.45
CA PRO A 104 -0.17 19.37 22.90
C PRO A 104 0.93 18.37 23.30
N LEU A 105 1.76 18.67 24.32
CA LEU A 105 2.87 17.81 24.76
C LEU A 105 2.46 16.35 24.96
N GLN A 106 1.30 16.15 25.60
CA GLN A 106 0.69 14.84 25.84
C GLN A 106 0.53 14.00 24.54
N ASN A 107 0.34 14.65 23.39
CA ASN A 107 0.22 13.97 22.11
C ASN A 107 1.60 13.60 21.52
N VAL A 108 2.66 14.33 21.88
CA VAL A 108 4.03 14.06 21.40
C VAL A 108 4.59 12.82 22.10
N ALA A 109 4.47 12.72 23.43
CA ALA A 109 4.89 11.53 24.16
C ALA A 109 4.14 10.28 23.70
N LEU A 110 2.82 10.40 23.47
CA LEU A 110 2.03 9.31 22.90
C LEU A 110 2.52 8.91 21.50
N LEU A 111 2.83 9.87 20.63
CA LEU A 111 3.29 9.60 19.26
C LEU A 111 4.65 8.88 19.26
N LEU A 112 5.59 9.34 20.09
CA LEU A 112 6.91 8.71 20.24
C LEU A 112 6.82 7.30 20.82
N SER A 113 5.83 7.03 21.70
CA SER A 113 5.59 5.69 22.25
C SER A 113 5.12 4.66 21.21
N GLN A 114 4.72 5.11 20.01
CA GLN A 114 4.25 4.24 18.91
C GLN A 114 5.36 3.87 17.92
N THR A 115 6.58 4.41 18.06
CA THR A 115 7.66 4.20 17.09
C THR A 115 8.20 2.75 17.12
N CYS A 116 8.57 2.25 18.30
CA CYS A 116 8.95 0.85 18.50
C CYS A 116 8.91 0.48 19.98
N TYR A 117 9.04 -0.83 20.28
CA TYR A 117 9.06 -1.34 21.66
C TYR A 117 10.12 -0.65 22.54
N PHE A 118 11.34 -0.45 22.03
CA PHE A 118 12.42 0.18 22.80
C PHE A 118 12.07 1.64 23.17
N TRP A 119 11.61 2.43 22.21
CA TRP A 119 11.16 3.81 22.44
C TRP A 119 10.02 3.88 23.45
N ARG A 120 9.06 2.95 23.31
CA ARG A 120 7.95 2.80 24.26
C ARG A 120 8.46 2.49 25.67
N SER A 121 9.42 1.58 25.83
CA SER A 121 9.96 1.25 27.16
C SER A 121 10.67 2.42 27.81
N VAL A 122 11.45 3.19 27.04
CA VAL A 122 12.19 4.34 27.56
C VAL A 122 11.23 5.46 27.93
N ILE A 123 10.28 5.81 27.06
CA ILE A 123 9.36 6.93 27.30
C ILE A 123 8.37 6.64 28.45
N LEU A 124 7.92 5.40 28.61
CA LEU A 124 7.04 5.02 29.72
C LEU A 124 7.78 4.94 31.05
N SER A 125 9.10 4.78 31.06
CA SER A 125 9.91 4.84 32.29
C SER A 125 10.09 6.27 32.82
N ARG A 126 9.72 7.28 32.02
CA ARG A 126 9.96 8.70 32.26
C ARG A 126 8.64 9.45 32.43
N ALA A 127 8.15 9.49 33.67
CA ALA A 127 6.87 10.13 34.01
C ALA A 127 6.86 11.65 33.76
N GLU A 128 8.03 12.29 33.77
CA GLU A 128 8.21 13.73 33.56
C GLU A 128 7.92 14.22 32.13
N LEU A 129 7.72 13.29 31.18
CA LEU A 129 7.48 13.60 29.76
C LEU A 129 5.98 13.73 29.40
N TRP A 130 5.09 13.54 30.37
CA TRP A 130 3.63 13.57 30.23
C TRP A 130 3.04 14.86 30.78
#